data_AF-A0A8S0FSJ8-F1
#
_entry.id   AF-A0A8S0FSJ8-F1
#
_cell.length_a   1.000
_cell.length_b   1.000
_cell.length_c   1.000
_cell.angle_alpha   90.00
_cell.angle_beta   90.00
_cell.angle_gamma   90.00
#
_symmetry.space_group_name_H-M   'P 1'
#
loop_
_entity.id
_entity.type
_entity.pdbx_description
1 polymer ?
#
loop_
_entity_poly.entity_id
_entity_poly.type
_entity_poly.pdbx_seq_one_letter_code
_entity_poly.pdbx_strand_id
1 'polypeptide(L)' 'MADSNTYRAFALFVQGERVLNCTEYTPVDMKIIEDDFKTGAMDTAITLDGGMEKMSASFKVWSTV' A
#
# COMPACT_ATOMS: atom_id res chain seq x y z
N MET A 1 25.21 -5.83 14.12
CA MET A 1 24.00 -6.19 13.36
C MET A 1 22.85 -6.09 14.34
N ALA A 2 21.96 -5.11 14.19
CA ALA A 2 20.82 -4.99 15.10
C ALA A 2 19.93 -6.22 14.91
N ASP A 3 19.59 -6.88 16.02
CA ASP A 3 18.64 -8.00 16.06
C ASP A 3 17.38 -7.66 15.27
N SER A 4 16.96 -8.60 14.43
CA SER A 4 15.88 -8.51 13.43
C SER A 4 14.77 -7.49 13.74
N ASN A 5 14.67 -6.42 12.92
CA ASN A 5 13.55 -5.47 12.96
C ASN A 5 12.30 -6.06 12.29
N THR A 6 11.68 -7.04 12.96
CA THR A 6 10.46 -7.71 12.49
C THR A 6 9.22 -7.00 13.01
N TYR A 7 8.19 -6.89 12.16
CA TYR A 7 6.88 -6.38 12.57
C TYR A 7 6.23 -7.29 13.62
N ARG A 8 5.87 -6.74 14.78
CA ARG A 8 5.39 -7.54 15.93
C ARG A 8 3.90 -7.40 16.23
N ALA A 9 3.35 -6.21 16.08
CA ALA A 9 1.98 -5.91 16.47
C ALA A 9 1.49 -4.65 15.76
N PHE A 10 0.17 -4.50 15.70
CA PHE A 10 -0.50 -3.34 15.12
C PHE A 10 -1.79 -3.01 15.87
N ALA A 11 -2.28 -1.80 15.66
CA ALA A 11 -3.56 -1.35 16.19
C ALA A 11 -4.30 -0.54 15.13
N LEU A 12 -5.61 -0.78 15.02
CA LEU A 12 -6.50 0.00 14.17
C LEU A 12 -7.33 0.95 15.04
N PHE A 13 -7.34 2.22 14.69
CA PHE A 13 -8.17 3.24 15.32
C PHE A 13 -9.10 3.85 14.27
N VAL A 14 -10.37 4.00 14.63
CA VAL A 14 -11.39 4.63 13.79
C VAL A 14 -12.08 5.70 14.63
N GLN A 15 -12.05 6.95 14.16
CA GLN A 15 -12.67 8.09 14.86
C GLN A 15 -12.20 8.26 16.33
N GLY A 16 -10.95 7.89 16.64
CA GLY A 16 -10.37 7.99 17.98
C GLY A 16 -10.55 6.75 18.85
N GLU A 17 -11.41 5.81 18.45
CA GLU A 17 -11.64 4.57 19.18
C GLU A 17 -10.82 3.40 18.63
N ARG A 18 -10.32 2.54 19.53
CA ARG A 18 -9.55 1.35 19.14
C ARG A 18 -10.47 0.20 18.74
N VAL A 19 -10.24 -0.35 17.55
CA VAL A 19 -10.90 -1.58 17.10
C VAL A 19 -10.17 -2.79 17.68
N LEU A 20 -10.77 -3.47 18.67
CA LEU A 20 -10.11 -4.55 19.42
C LEU A 20 -9.96 -5.85 18.61
N ASN A 21 -10.87 -6.15 17.69
CA ASN A 21 -10.95 -7.44 16.99
C ASN A 21 -10.37 -7.39 15.56
N CYS A 22 -9.43 -6.47 15.29
CA CYS A 22 -8.76 -6.41 13.99
C CYS A 22 -7.59 -7.41 13.93
N THR A 23 -7.66 -8.37 13.01
CA THR A 23 -6.71 -9.50 12.94
C THR A 23 -5.70 -9.38 11.81
N GLU A 24 -6.06 -8.71 10.72
CA GLU A 24 -5.21 -8.56 9.54
C GLU A 24 -5.28 -7.11 9.03
N TYR A 25 -4.15 -6.61 8.55
CA TYR A 25 -4.02 -5.33 7.88
C TYR A 25 -3.17 -5.49 6.63
N THR A 26 -3.68 -5.02 5.49
CA THR A 26 -2.92 -4.88 4.25
C THR A 26 -2.74 -3.38 4.00
N PRO A 27 -1.50 -2.86 4.04
CA PRO A 27 -1.23 -1.45 3.79
C PRO A 27 -1.55 -1.05 2.35
N VAL A 28 -1.62 0.26 2.12
CA VAL A 28 -1.72 0.80 0.77
C VAL A 28 -0.50 0.38 -0.05
N ASP A 29 -0.76 -0.24 -1.18
CA ASP A 29 0.25 -0.48 -2.20
C ASP A 29 0.45 0.81 -3.02
N MET A 30 1.60 1.45 -2.87
CA MET A 30 1.89 2.73 -3.51
C MET A 30 2.55 2.48 -4.86
N LYS A 31 1.77 2.66 -5.93
CA LYS A 31 2.23 2.49 -7.30
C LYS A 31 1.97 3.73 -8.14
N ILE A 32 2.87 3.97 -9.07
CA ILE A 32 2.78 5.03 -10.07
C ILE A 32 2.12 4.44 -11.31
N ILE A 33 1.28 5.23 -11.98
CA ILE A 33 0.78 4.90 -13.31
C ILE A 33 1.94 5.11 -14.28
N GLU A 34 2.43 4.02 -14.86
CA GLU A 34 3.56 4.03 -15.77
C GLU A 34 3.06 4.05 -17.22
N ASP A 35 3.34 5.14 -17.94
CA ASP A 35 3.08 5.24 -19.37
C ASP A 35 4.40 5.13 -20.16
N ASP A 36 4.49 4.09 -21.00
CA ASP A 36 5.63 3.92 -21.90
C ASP A 36 5.53 4.88 -23.09
N PHE A 37 6.43 5.86 -23.10
CA PHE A 37 6.52 6.85 -24.15
C PHE A 37 7.70 6.57 -25.08
N LYS A 38 7.43 6.44 -26.38
CA LYS A 38 8.46 6.25 -27.40
C LYS A 38 8.22 7.16 -28.61
N THR A 39 9.24 7.92 -29.00
CA THR A 39 9.22 8.73 -30.23
C THR A 39 10.04 8.06 -31.34
N GLY A 40 9.85 8.49 -32.59
CA GLY A 40 10.48 7.86 -33.75
C GLY A 40 12.01 7.91 -33.78
N ALA A 41 12.65 8.79 -33.00
CA ALA A 41 14.11 8.92 -32.91
C ALA A 41 14.70 8.21 -31.67
N MET A 42 13.89 7.47 -30.92
CA MET A 42 14.33 6.77 -29.70
C MET A 42 14.53 5.27 -29.95
N ASP A 43 15.62 4.72 -29.44
CA ASP A 43 15.93 3.30 -29.49
C ASP A 43 15.05 2.48 -28.52
N THR A 44 14.76 3.04 -27.33
CA THR A 44 13.98 2.44 -26.25
C THR A 44 12.89 3.39 -25.74
N ALA A 45 11.80 2.85 -25.19
CA ALA A 45 10.76 3.64 -24.54
C ALA A 45 11.25 4.18 -23.19
N ILE A 46 10.72 5.34 -22.77
CA ILE A 46 10.92 5.90 -21.44
C ILE A 46 9.61 5.84 -20.67
N THR A 47 9.69 5.53 -19.38
CA THR A 47 8.52 5.48 -18.51
C THR A 47 8.23 6.88 -17.98
N LEU A 48 7.02 7.38 -18.22
CA LEU A 48 6.53 8.66 -17.72
C LEU A 48 5.68 8.48 -16.46
N ASP A 49 5.72 9.46 -15.57
CA ASP A 49 4.90 9.53 -14.36
C ASP A 49 3.48 10.01 -14.71
N GLY A 50 2.52 9.08 -14.67
CA GLY A 50 1.09 9.33 -14.87
C GLY A 50 0.33 9.68 -13.58
N GLY A 51 1.04 9.90 -12.47
CA GLY A 51 0.46 10.05 -11.13
C GLY A 51 0.32 8.72 -10.40
N MET A 52 -0.51 8.69 -9.35
CA MET A 52 -0.66 7.51 -8.49
C MET A 52 -1.80 6.62 -8.93
N GLU A 53 -1.60 5.30 -8.83
CA GLU A 53 -2.70 4.33 -8.90
C GLU A 53 -3.69 4.52 -7.74
N LYS A 54 -4.90 3.97 -7.91
CA LYS A 54 -5.93 4.03 -6.87
C LYS A 54 -5.44 3.36 -5.59
N MET A 55 -5.22 4.17 -4.56
CA MET A 55 -4.81 3.71 -3.25
C MET A 55 -5.95 2.97 -2.53
N SER A 56 -5.68 1.76 -2.07
CA SER A 56 -6.58 1.00 -1.19
C SER A 56 -5.79 0.34 -0.08
N ALA A 57 -6.26 0.50 1.16
CA ALA A 57 -5.87 -0.34 2.29
C ALA A 57 -7.03 -1.26 2.64
N SER A 58 -6.73 -2.42 3.21
CA SER A 58 -7.75 -3.34 3.70
C SER A 58 -7.41 -3.82 5.10
N PHE A 59 -8.45 -4.16 5.85
CA PHE A 59 -8.33 -4.69 7.20
C PHE A 59 -9.43 -5.72 7.43
N LYS A 60 -9.18 -6.67 8.33
CA LYS A 60 -10.13 -7.72 8.66
C LYS A 60 -10.48 -7.65 10.14
N VAL A 61 -11.78 -7.53 10.41
CA VAL A 61 -12.31 -7.46 11.78
C VAL A 61 -13.23 -8.64 12.00
N TRP A 62 -13.04 -9.33 13.12
CA TRP A 62 -13.94 -10.42 13.52
C TRP A 62 -15.11 -9.83 14.29
N SER A 63 -16.33 -10.20 13.89
CA SER A 63 -17.53 -9.93 14.68
C SER A 63 -17.72 -11.03 15.70
N THR A 64 -17.88 -10.66 16.97
CA THR A 64 -18.42 -11.55 17.99
C THR A 64 -19.92 -11.29 18.03
N VAL A 65 -20.74 -12.31 17.73
CA VAL A 65 -22.19 -12.29 18.01
C VAL A 65 -22.38 -12.64 19.47
#